data_AF-A0A382DQR4-F1
#
_entry.id   AF-A0A382DQR4-F1
#
_cell.length_a   1.000
_cell.length_b   1.000
_cell.length_c   1.000
_cell.angle_alpha   90.00
_cell.angle_beta   90.00
_cell.angle_gamma   90.00
#
_symmetry.space_group_name_H-M   'P 1'
#
loop_
_entity.id
_entity.type
_entity.pdbx_description
1 polymer ?
#
loop_
_entity_poly.entity_id
_entity_poly.type
_entity_poly.pdbx_seq_one_letter_code
_entity_poly.pdbx_strand_id
1 'polypeptide(L)' 'MSDDGRPQDKRFMALHEIVAIARQNLDDMTWDYVIGGSESETTLRRNRAAIDSLGWLPRVL' A
#
# COMPACT_ATOMS: atom_id res chain seq x y z
N MET A 1 -32.74 -7.07 -11.05
CA MET A 1 -31.86 -6.01 -10.51
C MET A 1 -30.90 -6.74 -9.60
N SER A 2 -29.80 -7.22 -10.20
CA SER A 2 -28.98 -8.30 -9.66
C SER A 2 -28.03 -7.77 -8.60
N ASP A 3 -28.43 -7.90 -7.33
CA ASP A 3 -27.52 -7.95 -6.20
C ASP A 3 -27.03 -9.40 -6.11
N ASP A 4 -25.91 -9.71 -6.76
CA ASP A 4 -25.27 -11.00 -6.54
C ASP A 4 -24.55 -10.93 -5.18
N GLY A 5 -25.06 -11.69 -4.21
CA GLY A 5 -24.57 -11.73 -2.83
C GLY A 5 -23.19 -12.39 -2.71
N ARG A 6 -22.25 -12.10 -3.61
CA ARG A 6 -20.85 -12.47 -3.40
C ARG A 6 -20.35 -11.77 -2.14
N PRO A 7 -19.80 -12.51 -1.15
CA PRO A 7 -19.08 -11.86 -0.08
C PRO A 7 -18.02 -10.99 -0.73
N GLN A 8 -18.07 -9.68 -0.46
CA GLN A 8 -16.96 -8.78 -0.76
C GLN A 8 -15.73 -9.48 -0.20
N ASP A 9 -14.83 -9.91 -1.07
CA ASP A 9 -13.64 -10.67 -0.71
C ASP A 9 -12.68 -9.70 0.00
N LYS A 10 -13.06 -9.27 1.21
CA LYS A 10 -12.36 -8.29 2.07
C LYS A 10 -11.14 -8.94 2.71
N ARG A 11 -10.33 -9.61 1.89
CA ARG A 11 -9.06 -10.21 2.32
C ARG A 11 -8.09 -9.18 2.87
N PHE A 12 -8.21 -7.92 2.42
CA PHE A 12 -7.38 -6.81 2.86
C PHE A 12 -8.24 -5.59 3.18
N MET A 13 -8.02 -4.98 4.34
CA MET A 13 -8.63 -3.74 4.79
C MET A 13 -7.76 -2.51 4.47
N ALA A 14 -6.44 -2.71 4.35
CA ALA A 14 -5.50 -1.65 4.04
C ALA A 14 -4.34 -2.13 3.15
N LEU A 15 -3.76 -1.22 2.37
CA LEU A 15 -2.68 -1.53 1.44
C LEU A 15 -1.43 -2.12 2.11
N HIS A 16 -1.13 -1.74 3.36
CA HIS A 16 0.04 -2.26 4.08
C HIS A 16 -0.07 -3.76 4.43
N GLU A 17 -1.29 -4.29 4.49
CA GLU A 17 -1.52 -5.72 4.72
C GLU A 17 -1.07 -6.55 3.52
N ILE A 18 -1.23 -6.01 2.30
CA ILE A 18 -0.75 -6.65 1.06
C ILE A 18 0.77 -6.82 1.11
N VAL A 19 1.50 -5.80 1.59
CA VAL A 19 2.96 -5.82 1.70
C VAL A 19 3.41 -6.90 2.70
N ALA A 20 2.72 -7.04 3.83
CA ALA A 20 3.02 -8.05 4.84
C ALA A 20 2.81 -9.49 4.32
N ILE A 21 1.73 -9.72 3.57
CA ILE A 21 1.47 -11.03 2.95
C ILE A 21 2.43 -11.29 1.79
N ALA A 22 2.74 -10.27 0.97
CA ALA A 22 3.69 -10.40 -0.13
C ALA A 22 5.09 -10.80 0.38
N ARG A 23 5.54 -10.27 1.53
CA ARG A 23 6.84 -10.67 2.10
C ARG A 23 6.92 -12.15 2.45
N GLN A 24 5.79 -12.73 2.87
CA GLN A 24 5.69 -14.15 3.26
C GLN A 24 5.61 -15.08 2.05
N ASN A 25 5.09 -14.59 0.92
CA ASN A 25 4.79 -15.42 -0.25
C ASN A 25 5.81 -15.28 -1.39
N LEU A 26 6.59 -14.19 -1.42
CA LEU A 26 7.60 -13.95 -2.45
C LEU A 26 8.97 -14.50 -2.02
N ASP A 27 9.72 -15.00 -3.00
CA ASP A 27 11.14 -15.27 -2.84
C ASP A 27 11.93 -13.96 -2.71
N ASP A 28 13.15 -14.04 -2.18
CA ASP A 28 13.94 -12.85 -1.86
C ASP A 28 14.33 -12.03 -3.11
N MET A 29 14.60 -12.67 -4.27
CA MET A 29 14.93 -11.93 -5.49
C MET A 29 13.74 -11.12 -5.99
N THR A 30 12.57 -11.76 -6.07
CA THR A 30 11.34 -11.07 -6.50
C THR A 30 10.94 -9.99 -5.51
N TRP A 31 11.10 -10.25 -4.21
CA TRP A 31 10.83 -9.28 -3.16
C TRP A 31 11.70 -8.02 -3.31
N ASP A 32 13.02 -8.20 -3.39
CA ASP A 32 13.98 -7.10 -3.50
C ASP A 32 13.76 -6.29 -4.78
N TYR A 33 13.42 -6.97 -5.89
CA TYR A 33 13.11 -6.30 -7.15
C TYR A 33 11.87 -5.39 -7.06
N VAL A 34 10.83 -5.82 -6.35
CA VAL A 34 9.55 -5.11 -6.30
C VAL A 34 9.56 -3.99 -5.25
N ILE A 35 10.22 -4.21 -4.10
CA ILE A 35 10.21 -3.25 -2.99
C ILE A 35 11.34 -2.21 -3.11
N GLY A 36 12.43 -2.55 -3.80
CA GLY A 36 13.65 -1.74 -3.85
C GLY A 36 13.50 -0.41 -4.57
N GLY A 37 14.27 0.58 -4.12
CA GLY A 37 14.41 1.88 -4.76
C GLY A 37 15.75 2.05 -5.48
N SER A 38 15.91 3.17 -6.20
CA SER A 38 17.20 3.53 -6.80
C SER A 38 18.18 4.08 -5.76
N GLU A 39 19.44 3.66 -5.88
CA GLU A 39 20.59 4.19 -5.13
C GLU A 39 20.35 4.12 -3.60
N SER A 40 20.40 5.25 -2.88
CA SER A 40 20.16 5.30 -1.43
C SER A 40 18.68 5.26 -1.01
N GLU A 41 17.76 5.16 -1.98
CA GLU A 41 16.30 5.17 -1.78
C GLU A 41 15.76 6.45 -1.13
N THR A 42 16.53 7.53 -1.15
CA THR A 42 16.16 8.81 -0.52
C THR A 42 14.85 9.35 -1.10
N THR A 43 14.63 9.21 -2.41
CA THR A 43 13.38 9.59 -3.08
C THR A 43 12.20 8.73 -2.63
N LEU A 44 12.38 7.41 -2.49
CA LEU A 44 11.34 6.49 -2.01
C LEU A 44 10.87 6.90 -0.61
N ARG A 45 11.82 7.13 0.31
CA ARG A 45 11.53 7.56 1.69
C ARG A 45 10.85 8.93 1.73
N ARG A 46 11.31 9.89 0.92
CA ARG A 46 10.70 11.23 0.83
C ARG A 46 9.26 11.15 0.33
N ASN A 47 8.99 10.35 -0.70
CA ASN A 47 7.65 10.16 -1.26
C ASN A 47 6.69 9.58 -0.21
N ARG A 48 7.17 8.62 0.59
CA ARG A 48 6.35 8.06 1.67
C ARG A 48 5.98 9.10 2.72
N ALA A 49 6.94 9.90 3.15
CA ALA A 49 6.73 10.95 4.15
C ALA A 49 5.90 12.13 3.62
N ALA A 50 5.86 12.34 2.30
CA ALA A 50 5.14 13.46 1.69
C ALA A 50 3.64 13.44 2.00
N ILE A 51 3.02 12.26 2.05
CA ILE A 51 1.58 12.14 2.36
C ILE A 51 1.32 12.55 3.82
N ASP A 52 2.13 12.06 4.76
CA ASP A 52 1.99 12.37 6.19
C ASP A 52 2.28 13.85 6.49
N SER A 53 2.97 14.55 5.57
CA SER A 53 3.22 15.99 5.69
C SER A 53 2.00 16.87 5.33
N LEU A 54 0.94 16.28 4.76
CA LEU A 54 -0.25 17.00 4.34
C LEU A 54 -1.36 16.90 5.39
N GLY A 55 -1.82 18.05 5.88
CA GLY A 55 -3.04 18.15 6.70
C GLY A 55 -4.26 18.45 5.84
N TRP A 56 -5.41 17.87 6.19
CA TRP A 56 -6.68 18.17 5.51
C TRP A 56 -7.42 19.28 6.23
N LEU A 57 -8.05 20.19 5.47
CA LEU A 57 -8.95 21.22 5.98
C LEU A 57 -10.40 20.84 5.62
N PRO A 58 -11.09 20.04 6.45
CA PRO A 58 -12.46 19.65 6.18
C PRO A 58 -13.35 20.89 6.18
N ARG A 59 -14.14 21.07 5.11
CA ARG A 59 -15.13 22.14 5.05
C ARG A 59 -16.46 21.58 5.53
N VAL A 60 -17.07 22.29 6.48
CA VAL A 60 -18.39 21.97 7.04
C VAL A 60 -19.34 23.15 6.80
N LEU A 61 -20.64 22.86 6.75
CA LEU A 61 -21.72 23.87 6.66
C LEU A 61 -21.98 24.51 8.03
#